data_AF-A0A844G6Y2-F1
#
_entry.id   AF-A0A844G6Y2-F1
#
_cell.length_a   1.000
_cell.length_b   1.000
_cell.length_c   1.000
_cell.angle_alpha   90.00
_cell.angle_beta   90.00
_cell.angle_gamma   90.00
#
_symmetry.space_group_name_H-M   'P 1'
#
loop_
_entity.id
_entity.type
_entity.pdbx_description
1 polymer ?
#
loop_
_entity_poly.entity_id
_entity_poly.type
_entity_poly.pdbx_seq_one_letter_code
_entity_poly.pdbx_strand_id
1 'polypeptide(L)' 'MEERRQNGGRRRQIVQEFVKNITDDTRRLVCFLYMNGYKDGAIRRILKIDRQRLEQIKTQLAFDLIKAGIRNPEG' A
#
# COMPACT_ATOMS: atom_id res chain seq x y z
N MET A 1 -26.97 1.68 -9.37
CA MET A 1 -25.65 0.99 -9.36
C MET A 1 -24.56 2.02 -9.60
N GLU A 2 -24.10 2.81 -8.62
CA GLU A 2 -22.90 3.64 -8.86
C GLU A 2 -22.17 4.16 -7.61
N GLU A 3 -22.24 3.46 -6.46
CA GLU A 3 -21.60 3.93 -5.22
C GLU A 3 -20.17 3.39 -4.98
N ARG A 4 -19.62 2.62 -5.94
CA ARG A 4 -18.34 1.91 -5.76
C ARG A 4 -17.09 2.67 -6.24
N ARG A 5 -17.24 3.83 -6.90
CA ARG A 5 -16.10 4.57 -7.49
C ARG A 5 -15.48 5.64 -6.58
N GLN A 6 -16.19 6.15 -5.57
CA GLN A 6 -15.68 7.27 -4.77
C GLN A 6 -14.68 6.86 -3.68
N ASN A 7 -14.83 5.68 -3.06
CA ASN A 7 -13.91 5.22 -2.01
C ASN A 7 -12.52 4.81 -2.53
N GLY A 8 -12.43 4.30 -3.77
CA GLY A 8 -11.15 3.88 -4.36
C GLY A 8 -10.20 5.05 -4.62
N GLY A 9 -10.74 6.19 -5.08
CA GLY A 9 -9.96 7.40 -5.35
C GLY A 9 -9.41 8.05 -4.08
N ARG A 10 -10.24 8.18 -3.04
CA ARG A 10 -9.83 8.79 -1.77
C ARG A 10 -8.79 7.94 -1.04
N ARG A 11 -8.97 6.62 -1.00
CA ARG A 11 -7.93 5.70 -0.46
C ARG A 11 -6.64 5.79 -1.27
N ARG A 12 -6.73 5.81 -2.60
CA ARG A 12 -5.57 5.96 -3.48
C ARG A 12 -4.83 7.27 -3.25
N GLN A 13 -5.56 8.38 -3.04
CA GLN A 13 -4.94 9.67 -2.74
C GLN A 13 -4.22 9.68 -1.39
N ILE A 14 -4.87 9.16 -0.33
CA ILE A 14 -4.22 9.10 1.00
C ILE A 14 -3.02 8.15 0.96
N VAL A 15 -3.12 7.02 0.26
CA VAL A 15 -1.97 6.12 0.03
C VAL A 15 -0.86 6.83 -0.75
N GLN A 16 -1.19 7.63 -1.78
CA GLN A 16 -0.20 8.40 -2.54
C GLN A 16 0.48 9.49 -1.70
N GLU A 17 -0.28 10.21 -0.87
CA GLU A 17 0.26 11.20 0.07
C GLU A 17 1.13 10.55 1.14
N PHE A 18 0.71 9.39 1.63
CA PHE A 18 1.49 8.58 2.56
C PHE A 18 2.81 8.13 1.92
N VAL A 19 2.76 7.59 0.69
CA VAL A 19 3.94 7.16 -0.07
C VAL A 19 4.92 8.31 -0.33
N LYS A 20 4.45 9.55 -0.50
CA LYS A 20 5.33 10.72 -0.61
C LYS A 20 6.11 11.03 0.66
N ASN A 21 5.59 10.64 1.83
CA ASN A 21 6.22 10.84 3.14
C ASN A 21 7.08 9.64 3.58
N ILE A 22 7.08 8.53 2.84
CA ILE A 22 7.94 7.38 3.14
C ILE A 22 9.38 7.71 2.68
N THR A 23 10.30 7.77 3.63
CA THR A 23 11.75 7.95 3.38
C THR A 23 12.44 6.68 2.88
N ASP A 24 11.81 5.51 3.07
CA ASP A 24 12.31 4.21 2.60
C ASP A 24 11.83 3.92 1.16
N ASP A 25 12.76 4.03 0.20
CA ASP A 25 12.49 3.77 -1.23
C ASP A 25 11.90 2.38 -1.50
N THR A 26 12.27 1.38 -0.70
CA THR A 26 11.77 0.00 -0.89
C THR A 26 10.27 -0.08 -0.58
N ARG A 27 9.82 0.51 0.52
CA ARG A 27 8.39 0.60 0.87
C ARG A 27 7.58 1.38 -0.15
N ARG A 28 8.14 2.48 -0.67
CA ARG A 28 7.53 3.30 -1.72
C ARG A 28 7.33 2.49 -3.00
N LEU A 29 8.35 1.73 -3.43
CA LEU A 29 8.28 0.83 -4.58
C LEU A 29 7.28 -0.32 -4.38
N VAL A 30 7.26 -0.96 -3.19
CA VAL A 30 6.27 -2.01 -2.88
C VAL A 30 4.86 -1.47 -3.04
N CYS A 31 4.57 -0.31 -2.44
CA CYS A 31 3.25 0.32 -2.51
C CYS A 31 2.88 0.69 -3.96
N PHE A 32 3.81 1.27 -4.72
CA PHE A 32 3.62 1.57 -6.13
C PHE A 32 3.30 0.32 -6.96
N LEU A 33 4.02 -0.79 -6.74
CA LEU A 33 3.77 -2.03 -7.46
C LEU A 33 2.39 -2.63 -7.12
N TYR A 34 1.98 -2.63 -5.86
CA TYR A 34 0.62 -3.05 -5.49
C TYR A 34 -0.45 -2.16 -6.12
N MET A 35 -0.24 -0.84 -6.16
CA MET A 35 -1.16 0.09 -6.82
C MET A 35 -1.31 -0.16 -8.32
N ASN A 36 -0.28 -0.70 -8.96
CA ASN A 36 -0.31 -1.10 -10.37
C ASN A 36 -0.82 -2.55 -10.57
N GLY A 37 -1.27 -3.23 -9.52
CA GLY A 37 -1.84 -4.58 -9.60
C GLY A 37 -0.83 -5.71 -9.59
N TYR A 38 0.43 -5.46 -9.22
CA TYR A 38 1.44 -6.51 -9.13
C TYR A 38 1.18 -7.42 -7.92
N LYS A 39 1.40 -8.72 -8.11
CA LYS A 39 1.28 -9.74 -7.06
C LYS A 39 2.57 -9.86 -6.25
N ASP A 40 2.47 -10.38 -5.03
CA ASP A 40 3.59 -10.54 -4.08
C ASP A 40 4.81 -11.23 -4.71
N GLY A 41 4.59 -12.28 -5.50
CA GLY A 41 5.67 -13.02 -6.19
C GLY A 41 6.42 -12.18 -7.22
N ALA A 42 5.72 -11.29 -7.96
CA ALA A 42 6.35 -10.38 -8.91
C ALA A 42 7.11 -9.27 -8.18
N ILE A 43 6.52 -8.70 -7.13
CA ILE A 43 7.13 -7.67 -6.29
C ILE A 43 8.44 -8.17 -5.68
N ARG A 44 8.44 -9.39 -5.14
CA ARG A 44 9.66 -10.03 -4.61
C ARG A 44 10.75 -10.20 -5.65
N ARG A 45 10.41 -10.59 -6.88
CA ARG A 45 11.40 -10.73 -7.96
C ARG A 45 11.97 -9.39 -8.40
N ILE A 46 11.12 -8.37 -8.50
CA ILE A 46 11.52 -7.01 -8.93
C ILE A 46 12.43 -6.37 -7.87
N LEU A 47 12.04 -6.43 -6.60
CA LEU A 47 12.75 -5.79 -5.50
C LEU A 47 13.83 -6.67 -4.86
N LYS A 48 13.94 -7.94 -5.29
CA LYS A 48 14.85 -8.94 -4.71
C LYS A 48 14.77 -9.02 -3.18
N ILE A 49 13.57 -8.89 -2.64
CA ILE A 49 13.32 -8.98 -1.21
C ILE A 49 12.75 -10.36 -0.85
N ASP A 50 13.09 -10.82 0.35
CA ASP A 50 12.53 -12.07 0.88
C ASP A 50 11.04 -11.90 1.23
N ARG A 51 10.33 -13.02 1.30
CA ARG A 51 8.92 -13.07 1.74
C ARG A 51 8.74 -12.39 3.09
N GLN A 52 9.61 -12.65 4.06
CA GLN A 52 9.50 -12.07 5.39
C GLN A 52 9.60 -10.54 5.35
N ARG A 53 10.51 -10.01 4.51
CA ARG A 53 10.68 -8.57 4.32
C ARG A 53 9.46 -7.94 3.67
N LEU A 54 8.86 -8.61 2.67
CA LEU A 54 7.63 -8.14 2.04
C LEU A 54 6.46 -8.11 3.05
N GLU A 55 6.32 -9.14 3.88
CA GLU A 55 5.29 -9.20 4.92
C GLU A 55 5.46 -8.09 5.97
N GLN A 56 6.70 -7.83 6.43
CA GLN A 56 6.99 -6.71 7.32
C GLN A 56 6.59 -5.36 6.71
N ILE A 57 6.92 -5.14 5.44
CA ILE A 57 6.54 -3.92 4.73
C ILE A 57 5.02 -3.80 4.65
N LYS A 58 4.31 -4.89 4.35
CA LYS A 58 2.84 -4.92 4.29
C LYS A 58 2.20 -4.57 5.64
N THR A 59 2.69 -5.17 6.71
CA THR A 59 2.22 -4.91 8.08
C THR A 59 2.47 -3.46 8.47
N GLN A 60 3.64 -2.93 8.14
CA GLN A 60 3.98 -1.55 8.47
C GLN A 60 3.13 -0.57 7.66
N LEU A 61 2.92 -0.82 6.37
CA LEU A 61 1.99 -0.04 5.54
C LEU A 61 0.56 -0.07 6.11
N ALA A 62 0.06 -1.24 6.52
CA ALA A 62 -1.27 -1.36 7.12
C ALA A 62 -1.37 -0.55 8.43
N PHE A 63 -0.36 -0.64 9.29
CA PHE A 63 -0.30 0.10 10.55
C PHE A 63 -0.27 1.62 10.33
N ASP A 64 0.56 2.07 9.40
CA ASP A 64 0.66 3.48 9.06
C ASP A 64 -0.63 4.02 8.40
N LEU A 65 -1.33 3.23 7.59
CA LEU A 65 -2.62 3.62 7.01
C LEU A 65 -3.71 3.77 8.10
N ILE A 66 -3.71 2.90 9.11
CA ILE A 66 -4.59 3.03 10.28
C ILE A 66 -4.24 4.31 11.06
N LYS A 67 -2.94 4.58 11.26
CA LYS A 67 -2.45 5.79 11.93
C LYS A 67 -2.80 7.07 11.17
N ALA A 68 -2.77 7.03 9.84
CA ALA A 68 -3.21 8.11 8.97
C ALA A 68 -4.73 8.35 8.97
N GLY A 69 -5.48 7.64 9.82
CA GLY A 69 -6.92 7.80 9.95
C GLY A 69 -7.73 7.11 8.84
N ILE A 70 -7.08 6.29 7.97
CA ILE A 70 -7.82 5.39 7.08
C ILE A 70 -8.26 4.18 7.89
N ARG A 71 -9.33 4.36 8.67
CA ARG A 71 -10.09 3.21 9.18
C ARG A 71 -10.89 2.63 8.02
N ASN A 72 -10.79 1.32 7.79
CA ASN A 72 -11.77 0.62 6.96
C ASN A 72 -13.15 0.85 7.63
N PRO A 73 -14.14 1.50 6.99
CA PRO A 73 -15.49 1.53 7.53
C PRO A 73 -16.14 0.19 7.18
N GLU A 74 -15.67 -0.89 7.79
CA GLU A 74 -16.39 -2.16 7.83
C GLU A 74 -16.25 -2.66 9.27
N GLY A 75 -17.16 -2.14 10.10
CA GLY A 75 -17.75 -2.95 11.17
C GLY A 75 -18.83 -3.84 10.58
#